data_AF-L8DPJ4-F1
#
_entry.id   AF-L8DPJ4-F1
#
_cell.length_a   1.000
_cell.length_b   1.000
_cell.length_c   1.000
_cell.angle_alpha   90.00
_cell.angle_beta   90.00
_cell.angle_gamma   90.00
#
_symmetry.space_group_name_H-M   'P 1'
#
loop_
_entity.id
_entity.type
_entity.pdbx_description
1 polymer ?
#
loop_
_entity_poly.entity_id
_entity_poly.type
_entity_poly.pdbx_seq_one_letter_code
_entity_poly.pdbx_strand_id
1 'polypeptide(L)'
;MTDSESRIRRSRLYRRAVTRADGPLAPARAAKRLSAYVYGNILILAAVAASTSASIEHGTAAVLVLATAGTTFLAHVFADFVAGSQIPEAHGDATDEQRKFKAVEELRDAIPILSSGTFPALMLVLGWLSVLPAQWAELAAGGVIVVRIASIQIVTQRIRGNPLTFRALLGGLATAAVAALIVLAKVFLGH
;
A
#
# COMPACT_ATOMS: atom_id res chain seq x y z
N MET A 1 30.76 -21.26 18.42
CA MET A 1 29.93 -20.35 17.61
C MET A 1 28.58 -20.25 18.27
N THR A 2 28.30 -19.10 18.88
CA THR A 2 27.47 -18.97 20.09
C THR A 2 26.02 -18.56 19.82
N ASP A 3 25.12 -19.23 20.54
CA ASP A 3 23.66 -19.04 20.56
C ASP A 3 23.19 -17.60 20.95
N SER A 4 24.10 -16.73 21.36
CA SER A 4 23.85 -15.33 21.71
C SER A 4 23.73 -14.41 20.48
N GLU A 5 24.44 -14.70 19.38
CA GLU A 5 24.37 -13.90 18.16
C GLU A 5 23.01 -14.04 17.46
N SER A 6 22.38 -15.21 17.55
CA SER A 6 21.08 -15.49 16.94
C SER A 6 19.93 -14.72 17.61
N ARG A 7 19.97 -14.54 18.95
CA ARG A 7 18.99 -13.75 19.71
C ARG A 7 19.17 -12.24 19.51
N ILE A 8 20.40 -11.75 19.49
CA ILE A 8 20.68 -10.31 19.36
C ILE A 8 20.38 -9.83 17.93
N ARG A 9 20.71 -10.63 16.91
CA ARG A 9 20.42 -10.32 15.50
C ARG A 9 18.92 -10.40 15.21
N ARG A 10 18.18 -11.34 15.84
CA ARG A 10 16.71 -11.31 15.89
C ARG A 10 16.20 -10.03 16.53
N SER A 11 16.83 -9.51 17.58
CA SER A 11 16.35 -8.31 18.28
C SER A 11 16.42 -7.02 17.46
N ARG A 12 17.50 -6.78 16.67
CA ARG A 12 17.63 -5.53 15.89
C ARG A 12 16.76 -5.51 14.65
N LEU A 13 16.71 -6.61 13.90
CA LEU A 13 15.86 -6.72 12.70
C LEU A 13 14.37 -6.72 13.09
N TYR A 14 14.01 -7.43 14.16
CA TYR A 14 12.66 -7.37 14.74
C TYR A 14 12.31 -5.96 15.20
N ARG A 15 13.19 -5.29 15.96
CA ARG A 15 12.94 -3.92 16.42
C ARG A 15 12.75 -3.00 15.20
N ARG A 16 13.62 -3.05 14.19
CA ARG A 16 13.48 -2.24 12.96
C ARG A 16 12.19 -2.53 12.18
N ALA A 17 11.75 -3.80 12.15
CA ALA A 17 10.50 -4.21 11.50
C ALA A 17 9.24 -3.80 12.28
N VAL A 18 9.32 -3.70 13.61
CA VAL A 18 8.16 -3.46 14.50
C VAL A 18 8.08 -2.00 14.98
N THR A 19 9.20 -1.29 15.01
CA THR A 19 9.24 0.12 15.44
C THR A 19 9.15 1.06 14.24
N ARG A 20 8.33 2.09 14.38
CA ARG A 20 8.28 3.24 13.49
C ARG A 20 9.13 4.37 14.08
N ALA A 21 9.83 5.12 13.22
CA ALA A 21 10.67 6.24 13.64
C ALA A 21 9.87 7.32 14.39
N ASP A 22 8.63 7.58 13.96
CA ASP A 22 7.73 8.58 14.56
C ASP A 22 6.89 8.04 15.74
N GLY A 23 7.15 6.82 16.20
CA GLY A 23 6.32 6.15 17.21
C GLY A 23 4.99 5.58 16.67
N PRO A 24 4.18 4.92 17.53
CA PRO A 24 2.91 4.32 17.14
C PRO A 24 1.83 5.39 16.84
N LEU A 25 0.94 5.09 15.88
CA LEU A 25 -0.21 5.97 15.59
C LEU A 25 -1.34 5.73 16.58
N ALA A 26 -2.12 6.79 16.84
CA ALA A 26 -3.41 6.67 17.50
C ALA A 26 -4.32 5.69 16.73
N PRO A 27 -5.16 4.86 17.40
CA PRO A 27 -5.93 3.80 16.76
C PRO A 27 -6.77 4.25 15.56
N ALA A 28 -7.44 5.40 15.66
CA ALA A 28 -8.26 5.94 14.57
C ALA A 28 -7.43 6.28 13.32
N ARG A 29 -6.24 6.87 13.51
CA ARG A 29 -5.31 7.18 12.41
C ARG A 29 -4.67 5.93 11.82
N ALA A 30 -4.33 4.97 12.68
CA ALA A 30 -3.85 3.67 12.22
C ALA A 30 -4.89 2.98 11.33
N ALA A 31 -6.17 3.03 11.70
CA ALA A 31 -7.27 2.49 10.90
C ALA A 31 -7.44 3.23 9.56
N LYS A 32 -7.46 4.58 9.55
CA LYS A 32 -7.51 5.39 8.32
C LYS A 32 -6.37 5.03 7.36
N ARG A 33 -5.13 5.05 7.85
CA ARG A 33 -3.93 4.77 7.05
C ARG A 33 -3.89 3.33 6.53
N LEU A 34 -4.32 2.36 7.35
CA LEU A 34 -4.40 0.97 6.93
C LEU A 34 -5.48 0.77 5.87
N SER A 35 -6.65 1.40 6.03
CA SER A 35 -7.72 1.38 5.03
C SER A 35 -7.24 1.92 3.69
N ALA A 36 -6.61 3.10 3.69
CA ALA A 36 -6.00 3.71 2.51
C ALA A 36 -4.95 2.79 1.85
N TYR A 37 -4.14 2.10 2.66
CA TYR A 37 -3.17 1.12 2.17
C TYR A 37 -3.85 -0.07 1.49
N VAL A 38 -4.82 -0.72 2.14
CA VAL A 38 -5.52 -1.88 1.57
C VAL A 38 -6.27 -1.49 0.30
N TYR A 39 -7.05 -0.41 0.37
CA TYR A 39 -7.86 0.07 -0.74
C TYR A 39 -7.02 0.42 -1.97
N GLY A 40 -5.94 1.18 -1.78
CA GLY A 40 -5.00 1.48 -2.86
C GLY A 40 -4.41 0.23 -3.51
N ASN A 41 -3.91 -0.72 -2.70
CA ASN A 41 -3.35 -1.96 -3.25
C ASN A 41 -4.39 -2.77 -4.05
N ILE A 42 -5.65 -2.84 -3.61
CA ILE A 42 -6.70 -3.57 -4.36
C ILE A 42 -6.95 -2.93 -5.72
N LEU A 43 -7.12 -1.60 -5.76
CA LEU A 43 -7.38 -0.88 -7.02
C LEU A 43 -6.20 -0.99 -7.99
N ILE A 44 -4.97 -0.88 -7.48
CA ILE A 44 -3.79 -1.03 -8.32
C ILE A 44 -3.60 -2.48 -8.78
N LEU A 45 -3.89 -3.47 -7.93
CA LEU A 45 -3.88 -4.87 -8.37
C LEU A 45 -4.88 -5.10 -9.49
N ALA A 46 -6.09 -4.53 -9.40
CA ALA A 46 -7.10 -4.64 -10.44
C ALA A 46 -6.64 -3.97 -11.75
N ALA A 47 -6.05 -2.77 -11.67
CA ALA A 47 -5.49 -2.07 -12.82
C ALA A 47 -4.38 -2.87 -13.52
N VAL A 48 -3.44 -3.45 -12.74
CA VAL A 48 -2.38 -4.32 -13.27
C VAL A 48 -2.96 -5.63 -13.80
N ALA A 49 -3.93 -6.23 -13.12
CA ALA A 49 -4.58 -7.45 -13.60
C ALA A 49 -5.32 -7.23 -14.93
N ALA A 50 -5.77 -6.02 -15.23
CA ALA A 50 -6.38 -5.67 -16.51
C ALA A 50 -5.34 -5.37 -17.63
N SER A 51 -4.04 -5.36 -17.35
CA SER A 51 -3.02 -5.12 -18.39
C SER A 51 -2.90 -6.29 -19.37
N THR A 52 -2.43 -5.98 -20.57
CA THR A 52 -2.08 -6.93 -21.63
C THR A 52 -0.71 -6.55 -22.16
N SER A 53 -0.02 -7.45 -22.86
CA SER A 53 1.28 -7.14 -23.46
C SER A 53 1.22 -5.89 -24.36
N ALA A 54 0.17 -5.79 -25.19
CA ALA A 54 -0.04 -4.62 -26.05
C ALA A 54 -0.26 -3.33 -25.25
N SER A 55 -1.03 -3.35 -24.15
CA SER A 55 -1.23 -2.14 -23.34
C SER A 55 0.02 -1.72 -22.56
N ILE A 56 0.91 -2.66 -22.25
CA ILE A 56 2.22 -2.38 -21.66
C ILE A 56 3.15 -1.77 -22.70
N GLU A 57 3.26 -2.39 -23.88
CA GLU A 57 4.10 -1.91 -24.99
C GLU A 57 3.69 -0.54 -25.52
N HIS A 58 2.40 -0.18 -25.41
CA HIS A 58 1.90 1.16 -25.74
C HIS A 58 1.90 2.14 -24.55
N GLY A 59 2.33 1.70 -23.36
CA GLY A 59 2.39 2.53 -22.15
C GLY A 59 1.04 2.83 -21.49
N THR A 60 -0.09 2.40 -22.08
CA THR A 60 -1.43 2.66 -21.54
C THR A 60 -1.67 1.98 -20.21
N ALA A 61 -1.06 0.81 -19.96
CA ALA A 61 -1.11 0.13 -18.66
C ALA A 61 -0.47 0.98 -17.54
N ALA A 62 0.68 1.59 -17.81
CA ALA A 62 1.37 2.45 -16.84
C ALA A 62 0.57 3.72 -16.55
N VAL A 63 0.02 4.35 -17.60
CA VAL A 63 -0.86 5.51 -17.47
C VAL A 63 -2.10 5.16 -16.65
N LEU A 64 -2.72 4.01 -16.90
CA LEU A 64 -3.91 3.56 -16.18
C LEU A 64 -3.60 3.38 -14.68
N VAL A 65 -2.50 2.72 -14.33
CA VAL A 65 -2.06 2.56 -12.93
C VAL A 65 -1.82 3.91 -12.25
N LEU A 66 -1.11 4.83 -12.92
CA LEU A 66 -0.86 6.18 -12.39
C LEU A 66 -2.15 6.98 -12.23
N ALA A 67 -3.02 6.93 -13.23
CA ALA A 67 -4.32 7.59 -13.20
C ALA A 67 -5.19 7.03 -12.08
N THR A 68 -5.27 5.71 -11.90
CA THR A 68 -6.00 5.08 -10.80
C THR A 68 -5.44 5.53 -9.44
N ALA A 69 -4.12 5.50 -9.24
CA ALA A 69 -3.52 5.95 -7.99
C ALA A 69 -3.81 7.44 -7.71
N GLY A 70 -3.61 8.30 -8.71
CA GLY A 70 -3.78 9.75 -8.59
C GLY A 70 -5.23 10.17 -8.36
N THR A 71 -6.16 9.65 -9.17
CA THR A 71 -7.59 9.95 -9.04
C THR A 71 -8.19 9.40 -7.75
N THR A 72 -7.79 8.20 -7.33
CA THR A 72 -8.24 7.63 -6.05
C THR A 72 -7.75 8.47 -4.88
N PHE A 73 -6.48 8.90 -4.92
CA PHE A 73 -5.94 9.80 -3.90
C PHE A 73 -6.70 11.12 -3.86
N LEU A 74 -6.94 11.74 -5.03
CA LEU A 74 -7.68 13.00 -5.12
C LEU A 74 -9.12 12.84 -4.60
N ALA A 75 -9.79 11.75 -4.96
CA ALA A 75 -11.13 11.43 -4.47
C ALA A 75 -11.16 11.25 -2.94
N HIS A 76 -10.13 10.63 -2.35
CA HIS A 76 -10.02 10.47 -0.91
C HIS A 76 -9.86 11.82 -0.21
N VAL A 77 -8.96 12.67 -0.70
CA VAL A 77 -8.75 14.02 -0.17
C VAL A 77 -10.00 14.88 -0.32
N PHE A 78 -10.67 14.79 -1.46
CA PHE A 78 -11.93 15.49 -1.71
C PHE A 78 -13.03 15.04 -0.73
N ALA A 79 -13.18 13.73 -0.51
CA ALA A 79 -14.16 13.20 0.43
C ALA A 79 -13.90 13.68 1.87
N ASP A 80 -12.64 13.68 2.31
CA ASP A 80 -12.26 14.20 3.63
C ASP A 80 -12.52 15.71 3.74
N PHE A 81 -12.20 16.49 2.70
CA PHE A 81 -12.50 17.93 2.66
C PHE A 81 -14.01 18.22 2.73
N VAL A 82 -14.82 17.50 1.96
CA VAL A 82 -16.29 17.63 2.01
C VAL A 82 -16.80 17.25 3.39
N ALA A 83 -16.37 16.13 3.96
CA ALA A 83 -16.78 15.71 5.30
C ALA A 83 -16.40 16.75 6.37
N GLY A 84 -15.18 17.31 6.30
CA GLY A 84 -14.70 18.30 7.26
C GLY A 84 -15.36 19.67 7.14
N SER A 85 -15.74 20.09 5.93
CA SER A 85 -16.44 21.37 5.70
C SER A 85 -17.92 21.32 6.09
N GLN A 86 -18.56 20.16 5.99
CA GLN A 86 -19.98 19.99 6.30
C GLN A 86 -20.26 19.70 7.79
N ILE A 87 -19.24 19.34 8.58
CA ILE A 87 -19.37 19.04 10.02
C ILE A 87 -18.35 19.88 10.82
N PRO A 88 -18.64 21.18 11.06
CA PRO A 88 -17.74 22.07 11.78
C PRO A 88 -17.48 21.62 13.23
N GLU A 89 -18.45 20.98 13.89
CA GLU A 89 -18.29 20.51 15.28
C GLU A 89 -17.22 19.41 15.41
N ALA A 90 -16.92 18.68 14.32
CA ALA A 90 -15.86 17.67 14.29
C ALA A 90 -14.44 18.26 14.41
N HIS A 91 -14.32 19.59 14.35
CA HIS A 91 -13.05 20.32 14.45
C HIS A 91 -12.90 21.10 15.77
N GLY A 92 -13.97 21.23 16.58
CA GLY A 92 -13.96 21.98 17.84
C GLY A 92 -13.48 23.43 17.69
N ASP A 93 -13.04 24.04 18.80
CA ASP A 93 -12.40 25.37 18.84
C ASP A 93 -10.95 25.35 18.33
N ALA A 94 -10.65 24.52 17.32
CA ALA A 94 -9.32 24.46 16.74
C ALA A 94 -8.99 25.76 16.01
N THR A 95 -7.85 26.35 16.36
CA THR A 95 -7.22 27.48 15.67
C THR A 95 -6.91 27.14 14.21
N ASP A 96 -6.74 28.16 13.36
CA ASP A 96 -6.40 27.96 11.94
C ASP A 96 -5.10 27.18 11.72
N GLU A 97 -4.12 27.33 12.62
CA GLU A 97 -2.90 26.53 12.56
C GLU A 97 -3.16 25.05 12.86
N GLN A 98 -3.97 24.74 13.87
CA GLN A 98 -4.35 23.37 14.21
C GLN A 98 -5.15 22.71 13.08
N ARG A 99 -6.01 23.47 12.38
CA ARG A 99 -6.75 22.98 11.20
C ARG A 99 -5.81 22.64 10.06
N LYS A 100 -4.85 23.51 9.73
CA LYS A 100 -3.83 23.24 8.70
C LYS A 100 -2.99 22.02 9.05
N PHE A 101 -2.56 21.90 10.30
CA PHE A 101 -1.79 20.73 10.75
C PHE A 101 -2.58 19.44 10.56
N LYS A 102 -3.85 19.40 11.01
CA LYS A 102 -4.74 18.23 10.84
C LYS A 102 -4.95 17.87 9.37
N ALA A 103 -5.14 18.86 8.48
CA ALA A 103 -5.28 18.62 7.05
C ALA A 103 -4.02 17.97 6.43
N VAL A 104 -2.82 18.42 6.85
CA VAL A 104 -1.55 17.79 6.43
C VAL A 104 -1.45 16.35 6.94
N GLU A 105 -1.92 16.08 8.16
CA GLU A 105 -1.93 14.73 8.71
C GLU A 105 -2.88 13.78 7.96
N GLU A 106 -4.07 14.26 7.59
CA GLU A 106 -5.04 13.50 6.79
C GLU A 106 -4.49 13.22 5.39
N LEU A 107 -3.88 14.22 4.74
CA LEU A 107 -3.18 14.04 3.47
C LEU A 107 -2.10 12.96 3.56
N ARG A 108 -1.30 12.96 4.65
CA ARG A 108 -0.27 11.96 4.91
C ARG A 108 -0.84 10.57 5.15
N ASP A 109 -2.04 10.46 5.70
CA ASP A 109 -2.73 9.19 5.91
C ASP A 109 -3.28 8.61 4.59
N ALA A 110 -3.47 9.44 3.55
CA ALA A 110 -3.85 9.03 2.19
C ALA A 110 -2.65 8.65 1.27
N ILE A 111 -1.42 9.05 1.60
CA ILE A 111 -0.18 8.71 0.85
C ILE A 111 -0.05 7.21 0.49
N PRO A 112 -0.45 6.25 1.36
CA PRO A 112 -0.45 4.83 0.99
C PRO A 112 -1.11 4.50 -0.34
N ILE A 113 -2.15 5.25 -0.74
CA ILE A 113 -2.83 5.11 -2.04
C ILE A 113 -1.85 5.43 -3.18
N LEU A 114 -1.24 6.62 -3.17
CA LEU A 114 -0.26 7.02 -4.19
C LEU A 114 0.91 6.04 -4.26
N SER A 115 1.45 5.68 -3.09
CA SER A 115 2.60 4.79 -3.01
C SER A 115 2.31 3.38 -3.54
N SER A 116 1.03 2.96 -3.59
CA SER A 116 0.65 1.66 -4.12
C SER A 116 0.83 1.60 -5.64
N GLY A 117 0.61 2.71 -6.35
CA GLY A 117 0.77 2.77 -7.81
C GLY A 117 2.20 3.03 -8.28
N THR A 118 3.07 3.63 -7.46
CA THR A 118 4.39 4.10 -7.90
C THR A 118 5.30 2.98 -8.42
N PHE A 119 5.53 1.92 -7.63
CA PHE A 119 6.41 0.84 -8.06
C PHE A 119 5.82 0.03 -9.23
N PRO A 120 4.53 -0.38 -9.21
CA PRO A 120 3.91 -1.02 -10.36
C PRO A 120 4.00 -0.18 -11.63
N ALA A 121 3.69 1.11 -11.57
CA ALA A 121 3.81 2.00 -12.71
C ALA A 121 5.24 2.04 -13.26
N LEU A 122 6.25 2.11 -12.40
CA LEU A 122 7.65 2.05 -12.83
C LEU A 122 7.98 0.75 -13.56
N MET A 123 7.53 -0.41 -13.05
CA MET A 123 7.75 -1.68 -13.73
C MET A 123 7.08 -1.72 -15.09
N LEU A 124 5.84 -1.23 -15.21
CA LEU A 124 5.12 -1.15 -16.47
C LEU A 124 5.78 -0.16 -17.45
N VAL A 125 6.34 0.96 -16.97
CA VAL A 125 7.14 1.89 -17.79
C VAL A 125 8.40 1.21 -18.32
N LEU A 126 9.08 0.38 -17.52
CA LEU A 126 10.21 -0.41 -18.02
C LEU A 126 9.78 -1.40 -19.11
N GLY A 127 8.57 -1.94 -19.02
CA GLY A 127 7.95 -2.73 -20.10
C GLY A 127 7.70 -1.91 -21.36
N TRP A 128 7.11 -0.73 -21.22
CA TRP A 128 6.87 0.21 -22.32
C TRP A 128 8.16 0.62 -23.04
N LEU A 129 9.21 0.94 -22.27
CA LEU A 129 10.52 1.31 -22.81
C LEU A 129 11.33 0.11 -23.33
N SER A 130 10.74 -1.10 -23.36
CA SER A 130 11.39 -2.34 -23.79
C SER A 130 12.65 -2.70 -22.99
N VAL A 131 12.81 -2.15 -21.78
CA VAL A 131 13.91 -2.50 -20.84
C VAL A 131 13.65 -3.86 -20.20
N LEU A 132 12.37 -4.19 -19.98
CA LEU A 132 11.90 -5.49 -19.50
C LEU A 132 10.88 -6.05 -20.49
N PRO A 133 10.86 -7.37 -20.73
CA PRO A 133 9.75 -7.99 -21.46
C PRO A 133 8.43 -7.75 -20.73
N ALA A 134 7.34 -7.50 -21.47
CA ALA A 134 6.03 -7.13 -20.91
C ALA A 134 5.54 -8.09 -19.81
N GLN A 135 5.75 -9.39 -20.00
CA GLN A 135 5.44 -10.44 -19.02
C GLN A 135 6.17 -10.24 -17.68
N TRP A 136 7.45 -9.85 -17.70
CA TRP A 136 8.24 -9.63 -16.49
C TRP A 136 7.87 -8.31 -15.81
N ALA A 137 7.60 -7.27 -16.60
CA ALA A 137 7.08 -6.00 -16.10
C ALA A 137 5.75 -6.20 -15.36
N GLU A 138 4.82 -6.94 -15.95
CA GLU A 138 3.53 -7.26 -15.34
C GLU A 138 3.66 -8.11 -14.08
N LEU A 139 4.44 -9.19 -14.13
CA LEU A 139 4.68 -10.06 -12.97
C LEU A 139 5.33 -9.29 -11.81
N ALA A 140 6.30 -8.42 -12.08
CA ALA A 140 6.92 -7.59 -11.05
C ALA A 140 5.93 -6.57 -10.47
N ALA A 141 5.13 -5.92 -11.32
CA ALA A 141 4.10 -4.97 -10.92
C ALA A 141 3.05 -5.63 -10.00
N GLY A 142 2.47 -6.76 -10.43
CA GLY A 142 1.48 -7.51 -9.65
C GLY A 142 2.08 -8.14 -8.40
N GLY A 143 3.28 -8.72 -8.52
CA GLY A 143 3.99 -9.38 -7.43
C GLY A 143 4.27 -8.45 -6.25
N VAL A 144 4.66 -7.19 -6.50
CA VAL A 144 4.88 -6.23 -5.40
C VAL A 144 3.60 -5.96 -4.63
N ILE A 145 2.45 -5.89 -5.31
CA ILE A 145 1.16 -5.61 -4.68
C ILE A 145 0.69 -6.81 -3.85
N VAL A 146 0.89 -8.03 -4.35
CA VAL A 146 0.64 -9.26 -3.58
C VAL A 146 1.49 -9.28 -2.31
N VAL A 147 2.78 -8.94 -2.39
CA VAL A 147 3.67 -8.83 -1.22
C VAL A 147 3.19 -7.73 -0.26
N ARG A 148 2.72 -6.60 -0.77
CA ARG A 148 2.16 -5.52 0.06
C ARG A 148 0.92 -5.99 0.82
N ILE A 149 -0.01 -6.67 0.14
CA ILE A 149 -1.21 -7.26 0.75
C ILE A 149 -0.83 -8.32 1.80
N ALA A 150 0.12 -9.20 1.49
CA ALA A 150 0.67 -10.19 2.42
C ALA A 150 1.20 -9.54 3.71
N SER A 151 1.84 -8.38 3.55
CA SER A 151 2.49 -7.65 4.63
C SER A 151 1.53 -6.82 5.48
N ILE A 152 0.23 -6.71 5.14
CA ILE A 152 -0.75 -5.88 5.85
C ILE A 152 -0.69 -6.13 7.35
N GLN A 153 -0.72 -7.38 7.79
CA GLN A 153 -0.73 -7.69 9.22
C GLN A 153 0.56 -7.29 9.93
N ILE A 154 1.70 -7.40 9.25
CA ILE A 154 2.99 -6.93 9.76
C ILE A 154 2.96 -5.40 9.89
N VAL A 155 2.47 -4.71 8.86
CA VAL A 155 2.31 -3.26 8.82
C VAL A 155 1.35 -2.79 9.92
N THR A 156 0.24 -3.49 10.16
CA THR A 156 -0.71 -3.17 11.23
C THR A 156 -0.07 -3.24 12.60
N GLN A 157 0.64 -4.33 12.92
CA GLN A 157 1.32 -4.45 14.22
C GLN A 157 2.40 -3.37 14.38
N ARG A 158 3.16 -3.08 13.31
CA ARG A 158 4.16 -2.01 13.29
C ARG A 158 3.56 -0.62 13.53
N ILE A 159 2.46 -0.29 12.86
CA ILE A 159 1.78 1.01 13.00
C ILE A 159 1.22 1.17 14.42
N ARG A 160 0.74 0.08 15.03
CA ARG A 160 0.19 0.07 16.39
C ARG A 160 1.26 -0.03 17.49
N GLY A 161 2.51 -0.35 17.15
CA GLY A 161 3.58 -0.61 18.13
C GLY A 161 3.42 -1.93 18.90
N ASN A 162 2.58 -2.83 18.40
CA ASN A 162 2.33 -4.13 19.02
C ASN A 162 3.36 -5.18 18.59
N PRO A 163 3.63 -6.22 19.41
CA PRO A 163 4.51 -7.30 19.02
C PRO A 163 3.92 -8.12 17.86
N LEU A 164 4.77 -8.58 16.94
CA LEU A 164 4.36 -9.48 15.87
C LEU A 164 4.02 -10.86 16.45
N THR A 165 2.75 -11.23 16.39
CA THR A 165 2.29 -12.57 16.80
C THR A 165 2.31 -13.52 15.61
N PHE A 166 2.56 -14.81 15.88
CA PHE A 166 2.55 -15.86 14.85
C PHE A 166 1.21 -15.92 14.11
N ARG A 167 0.09 -15.70 14.81
CA ARG A 167 -1.26 -15.63 14.22
C ARG A 167 -1.41 -14.47 13.22
N ALA A 168 -0.83 -13.30 13.51
CA ALA A 168 -0.84 -12.17 12.58
C ALA A 168 -0.03 -12.48 11.31
N LEU A 169 1.11 -13.17 11.46
CA LEU A 169 1.92 -13.66 10.34
C LEU A 169 1.15 -14.67 9.48
N LEU A 170 0.47 -15.64 10.11
CA LEU A 170 -0.37 -16.62 9.42
C LEU A 170 -1.53 -15.96 8.66
N GLY A 171 -2.21 -14.98 9.29
CA GLY A 171 -3.28 -14.22 8.65
C GLY A 171 -2.79 -13.44 7.43
N GLY A 172 -1.60 -12.81 7.53
CA GLY A 172 -0.98 -12.13 6.39
C GLY A 172 -0.64 -13.10 5.25
N LEU A 173 -0.09 -14.28 5.58
CA LEU A 173 0.23 -15.31 4.61
C LEU A 173 -1.02 -15.89 3.91
N ALA A 174 -2.11 -16.08 4.64
CA ALA A 174 -3.38 -16.53 4.05
C ALA A 174 -3.93 -15.50 3.06
N THR A 175 -3.95 -14.21 3.42
CA THR A 175 -4.36 -13.13 2.51
C THR A 175 -3.43 -13.05 1.28
N ALA A 176 -2.12 -13.24 1.48
CA ALA A 176 -1.14 -13.31 0.40
C ALA A 176 -1.46 -14.43 -0.59
N ALA A 177 -1.76 -15.62 -0.08
CA ALA A 177 -2.07 -16.80 -0.89
C ALA A 177 -3.29 -16.54 -1.77
N VAL A 178 -4.36 -15.96 -1.22
CA VAL A 178 -5.55 -15.58 -1.99
C VAL A 178 -5.21 -14.57 -3.08
N ALA A 179 -4.45 -13.50 -2.76
CA ALA A 179 -4.05 -12.50 -3.75
C ALA A 179 -3.14 -13.10 -4.84
N ALA A 180 -2.21 -13.98 -4.49
CA ALA A 180 -1.35 -14.69 -5.43
C ALA A 180 -2.15 -15.61 -6.35
N LEU A 181 -3.13 -16.34 -5.82
CA LEU A 181 -4.02 -17.20 -6.61
C LEU A 181 -4.81 -16.38 -7.64
N ILE A 182 -5.28 -15.18 -7.28
CA ILE A 182 -5.96 -14.28 -8.22
C ILE A 182 -5.04 -13.89 -9.38
N VAL A 183 -3.80 -13.51 -9.09
CA VAL A 183 -2.81 -13.15 -10.13
C VAL A 183 -2.47 -14.34 -11.02
N LEU A 184 -2.18 -15.50 -10.42
CA LEU A 184 -1.85 -16.71 -11.16
C LEU A 184 -3.02 -17.15 -12.04
N ALA A 185 -4.26 -17.12 -11.54
CA ALA A 185 -5.45 -17.43 -12.32
C ALA A 185 -5.54 -16.52 -13.54
N LYS A 186 -5.29 -15.20 -13.40
CA LYS A 186 -5.29 -14.28 -14.55
C LYS A 186 -4.19 -14.62 -15.57
N VAL A 187 -2.98 -14.93 -15.12
CA VAL A 187 -1.89 -15.31 -16.03
C VAL A 187 -2.21 -16.58 -16.80
N PHE A 188 -2.74 -17.61 -16.13
CA PHE A 188 -3.07 -18.89 -16.77
C PHE A 188 -4.34 -18.84 -17.64
N LEU A 189 -5.32 -17.99 -17.31
CA LEU A 189 -6.56 -17.83 -18.09
C LEU A 189 -6.44 -16.78 -19.21
N GLY A 190 -5.44 -15.89 -19.13
CA GLY A 190 -5.15 -14.85 -20.12
C GLY A 190 -4.13 -15.26 -21.18
N HIS A 191 -3.61 -16.50 -21.09
CA HIS A 191 -2.92 -17.20 -22.17
C HIS A 191 -3.92 -18.05 -22.97
#